data_AF-A0A2C6CNJ6-F1
#
_entry.id   AF-A0A2C6CNJ6-F1
#
_cell.length_a   1.000
_cell.length_b   1.000
_cell.length_c   1.000
_cell.angle_alpha   90.00
_cell.angle_beta   90.00
_cell.angle_gamma   90.00
#
_symmetry.space_group_name_H-M   'P 1'
#
loop_
_entity.id
_entity.type
_entity.pdbx_description
1 polymer ?
#
loop_
_entity_poly.entity_id
_entity_poly.type
_entity_poly.pdbx_seq_one_letter_code
_entity_poly.pdbx_strand_id
1 'polypeptide(L)'
;MAIFSNIYCHQDRYYSFNEDNVVVRIKTGFDYEEIRKAEMLSLMISDLAKQMKYPGKIQLDFIHDYVYRLNRSDKFVSYKRSDIIQNNGDKYLSRNINNAGLIIRNVNTEVNFEELLKFVEASINYEAYIKTNQIQYKYDGGHNQWIIYSISQDQISYIIENTDFKHTLSILSCKYYRGNNGRKSKYFYQDGIYNFITYENGFEEIVLKTNNLYQYKALENHSIIVEKPCKIYIVYSNGLHLLKDSVNCDGVYRLLEFRECSSEILNLKYWSRSSDTIPYFPDLIKYQINPKLGVTDEADTFDCG
;
A
#
# COMPACT_ATOMS: atom_id res chain seq x y z
N MET A 1 28.58 -30.71 -8.91
CA MET A 1 28.36 -29.70 -7.85
C MET A 1 27.34 -28.71 -8.38
N ALA A 2 26.11 -28.75 -7.85
CA ALA A 2 25.11 -27.73 -8.18
C ALA A 2 25.52 -26.43 -7.47
N ILE A 3 25.74 -25.38 -8.24
CA ILE A 3 25.88 -24.03 -7.71
C ILE A 3 24.47 -23.60 -7.36
N PHE A 4 24.10 -23.67 -6.08
CA PHE A 4 22.92 -23.00 -5.58
C PHE A 4 23.18 -21.49 -5.76
N SER A 5 22.56 -20.89 -6.77
CA SER A 5 22.50 -19.44 -6.88
C SER A 5 21.94 -18.90 -5.56
N ASN A 6 22.68 -18.02 -4.90
CA ASN A 6 22.24 -17.34 -3.70
C ASN A 6 20.82 -16.81 -3.92
N ILE A 7 19.84 -17.42 -3.23
CA ILE A 7 18.48 -16.92 -3.18
C ILE A 7 18.60 -15.56 -2.49
N TYR A 8 18.33 -14.48 -3.22
CA TYR A 8 18.30 -13.14 -2.64
C TYR A 8 17.25 -13.13 -1.52
N CYS A 9 17.71 -13.20 -0.26
CA CYS A 9 16.86 -12.97 0.89
C CYS A 9 16.23 -11.58 0.72
N HIS A 10 14.90 -11.52 0.68
CA HIS A 10 14.13 -10.29 0.54
C HIS A 10 14.64 -9.22 1.53
N GLN A 11 15.10 -8.08 1.02
CA GLN A 11 15.49 -6.93 1.85
C GLN A 11 14.40 -5.87 1.76
N ASP A 12 13.62 -5.72 2.82
CA ASP A 12 12.68 -4.63 2.96
C ASP A 12 13.40 -3.28 2.97
N ARG A 13 12.83 -2.31 2.26
CA ARG A 13 13.31 -0.93 2.21
C ARG A 13 12.24 0.04 2.67
N TYR A 14 12.68 1.17 3.21
CA TYR A 14 11.78 2.28 3.54
C TYR A 14 11.71 3.26 2.38
N TYR A 15 10.50 3.55 1.94
CA TYR A 15 10.18 4.72 1.13
C TYR A 15 9.64 5.80 2.08
N SER A 16 9.92 7.07 1.81
CA SER A 16 9.53 8.18 2.68
C SER A 16 9.02 9.35 1.86
N PHE A 17 7.86 9.86 2.25
CA PHE A 17 7.16 10.98 1.63
C PHE A 17 6.98 12.06 2.69
N ASN A 18 7.36 13.29 2.37
CA ASN A 18 7.35 14.41 3.32
C ASN A 18 6.46 15.50 2.77
N GLU A 19 5.44 15.90 3.54
CA GLU A 19 4.48 16.93 3.19
C GLU A 19 4.30 17.84 4.40
N ASP A 20 4.79 19.08 4.34
CA ASP A 20 4.75 20.05 5.45
C ASP A 20 5.28 19.49 6.79
N ASN A 21 4.40 19.31 7.79
CA ASN A 21 4.69 18.74 9.10
C ASN A 21 4.47 17.22 9.17
N VAL A 22 4.22 16.56 8.04
CA VAL A 22 3.88 15.14 7.94
C VAL A 22 5.00 14.37 7.25
N VAL A 23 5.32 13.20 7.80
CA VAL A 23 6.21 12.22 7.18
C VAL A 23 5.50 10.88 7.14
N VAL A 24 5.22 10.35 5.95
CA VAL A 24 4.73 8.98 5.77
C VAL A 24 5.85 8.10 5.28
N ARG A 25 6.07 6.97 5.93
CA ARG A 25 7.05 5.97 5.54
C ARG A 25 6.35 4.64 5.30
N ILE A 26 6.74 3.94 4.25
CA ILE A 26 6.31 2.56 4.01
C ILE A 26 7.53 1.65 3.98
N LYS A 27 7.51 0.61 4.81
CA LYS A 27 8.51 -0.47 4.80
C LYS A 27 7.97 -1.61 3.95
N THR A 28 8.66 -1.90 2.86
CA THR A 28 8.22 -2.90 1.89
C THR A 28 9.38 -3.53 1.12
N GLY A 29 9.27 -4.81 0.76
CA GLY A 29 10.26 -5.60 0.03
C GLY A 29 9.99 -5.73 -1.47
N PHE A 30 8.88 -5.18 -1.95
CA PHE A 30 8.51 -5.16 -3.37
C PHE A 30 8.15 -3.72 -3.80
N ASP A 31 8.29 -3.43 -5.09
CA ASP A 31 7.80 -2.17 -5.68
C ASP A 31 6.40 -2.40 -6.26
N TYR A 32 5.37 -1.94 -5.56
CA TYR A 32 3.96 -2.09 -5.95
C TYR A 32 3.15 -0.86 -5.50
N GLU A 33 1.89 -0.83 -5.92
CA GLU A 33 1.04 0.35 -5.82
C GLU A 33 0.83 0.85 -4.38
N GLU A 34 1.07 0.04 -3.35
CA GLU A 34 1.05 0.49 -1.95
C GLU A 34 2.05 1.63 -1.66
N ILE A 35 3.18 1.68 -2.36
CA ILE A 35 4.14 2.78 -2.22
C ILE A 35 3.50 4.10 -2.68
N ARG A 36 2.73 4.05 -3.77
CA ARG A 36 2.03 5.20 -4.33
C ARG A 36 0.79 5.56 -3.52
N LYS A 37 0.13 4.58 -2.91
CA LYS A 37 -0.90 4.84 -1.91
C LYS A 37 -0.31 5.53 -0.68
N ALA A 38 0.86 5.13 -0.19
CA ALA A 38 1.53 5.81 0.92
C ALA A 38 1.94 7.26 0.56
N GLU A 39 2.37 7.51 -0.67
CA GLU A 39 2.59 8.87 -1.20
C GLU A 39 1.29 9.70 -1.16
N MET A 40 0.20 9.17 -1.69
CA MET A 40 -1.11 9.83 -1.67
C MET A 40 -1.62 10.07 -0.25
N LEU A 41 -1.43 9.10 0.66
CA LEU A 41 -1.78 9.21 2.07
C LEU A 41 -1.02 10.36 2.74
N SER A 42 0.22 10.63 2.34
CA SER A 42 0.99 11.76 2.91
C SER A 42 0.36 13.12 2.60
N LEU A 43 -0.19 13.29 1.39
CA LEU A 43 -0.94 14.49 0.99
C LEU A 43 -2.24 14.59 1.79
N MET A 44 -3.00 13.49 1.90
CA MET A 44 -4.24 13.44 2.67
C MET A 44 -4.02 13.79 4.15
N ILE A 45 -2.95 13.27 4.77
CA ILE A 45 -2.64 13.56 6.18
C ILE A 45 -2.17 15.00 6.36
N SER A 46 -1.42 15.57 5.39
CA SER A 46 -1.05 17.00 5.44
C SER A 46 -2.28 17.89 5.41
N ASP A 47 -3.23 17.63 4.51
CA ASP A 47 -4.48 18.38 4.43
C ASP A 47 -5.35 18.19 5.68
N LEU A 48 -5.43 16.96 6.22
CA LEU A 48 -6.09 16.68 7.48
C LEU A 48 -5.48 17.50 8.62
N ALA A 49 -4.15 17.52 8.75
CA ALA A 49 -3.45 18.28 9.77
C ALA A 49 -3.71 19.79 9.64
N LYS A 50 -3.76 20.32 8.41
CA LYS A 50 -4.12 21.72 8.13
C LYS A 50 -5.56 22.03 8.53
N GLN A 51 -6.53 21.20 8.17
CA GLN A 51 -7.93 21.38 8.55
C GLN A 51 -8.11 21.38 10.07
N MET A 52 -7.41 20.49 10.76
CA MET A 52 -7.40 20.41 12.23
C MET A 52 -6.51 21.46 12.90
N LYS A 53 -5.78 22.27 12.12
CA LYS A 53 -4.80 23.26 12.60
C LYS A 53 -3.76 22.65 13.55
N TYR A 54 -3.35 21.41 13.32
CA TYR A 54 -2.41 20.69 14.18
C TYR A 54 -0.97 21.19 13.93
N PRO A 55 -0.30 21.80 14.94
CA PRO A 55 1.01 22.41 14.75
C PRO A 55 2.18 21.43 14.92
N GLY A 56 1.91 20.26 15.52
CA GLY A 56 2.93 19.25 15.79
C GLY A 56 3.33 18.50 14.51
N LYS A 57 4.48 17.81 14.55
CA LYS A 57 4.85 16.90 13.46
C LYS A 57 4.10 15.58 13.59
N ILE A 58 3.69 15.00 12.48
CA ILE A 58 3.10 13.66 12.39
C ILE A 58 4.05 12.78 11.61
N GLN A 59 4.43 11.65 12.20
CA GLN A 59 5.11 10.59 11.47
C GLN A 59 4.18 9.37 11.42
N LEU A 60 3.93 8.83 10.23
CA LEU A 60 3.21 7.59 10.04
C LEU A 60 4.12 6.53 9.39
N ASP A 61 4.33 5.41 10.07
CA ASP A 61 5.04 4.25 9.52
C ASP A 61 4.04 3.15 9.16
N PHE A 62 3.88 2.88 7.87
CA PHE A 62 3.18 1.70 7.38
C PHE A 62 4.18 0.56 7.19
N ILE A 63 4.05 -0.50 7.97
CA ILE A 63 4.88 -1.71 7.86
C ILE A 63 4.05 -2.77 7.14
N HIS A 64 4.44 -3.08 5.91
CA HIS A 64 3.71 -4.05 5.13
C HIS A 64 4.05 -5.49 5.55
N ASP A 65 3.04 -6.26 5.94
CA ASP A 65 3.19 -7.68 6.26
C ASP A 65 2.82 -8.55 5.06
N TYR A 66 3.75 -9.40 4.62
CA TYR A 66 3.56 -10.31 3.49
C TYR A 66 3.11 -11.70 3.89
N VAL A 67 3.41 -12.15 5.10
CA VAL A 67 3.50 -13.59 5.39
C VAL A 67 2.31 -14.07 6.20
N TYR A 68 1.80 -13.21 7.08
CA TYR A 68 0.71 -13.59 7.96
C TYR A 68 -0.62 -13.05 7.43
N ARG A 69 -1.64 -13.91 7.47
CA ARG A 69 -3.03 -13.43 7.51
C ARG A 69 -3.19 -12.74 8.84
N LEU A 70 -2.79 -11.48 8.91
CA LEU A 70 -3.15 -10.62 10.01
C LEU A 70 -4.68 -10.59 10.04
N ASN A 71 -5.29 -11.21 11.05
CA ASN A 71 -6.73 -11.16 11.22
C ASN A 71 -7.20 -9.74 11.56
N ARG A 72 -6.27 -8.84 11.93
CA ARG A 72 -6.48 -7.43 12.20
C ARG A 72 -5.19 -6.65 11.99
N SER A 73 -5.32 -5.37 11.68
CA SER A 73 -4.18 -4.46 11.67
C SER A 73 -3.67 -4.18 13.09
N ASP A 74 -2.36 -4.27 13.31
CA ASP A 74 -1.74 -3.85 14.56
C ASP A 74 -1.37 -2.37 14.50
N LYS A 75 -1.88 -1.59 15.45
CA LYS A 75 -1.74 -0.13 15.48
C LYS A 75 -0.87 0.30 16.65
N PHE A 76 0.02 1.26 16.46
CA PHE A 76 0.82 1.82 17.55
C PHE A 76 0.81 3.34 17.45
N VAL A 77 0.73 4.04 18.57
CA VAL A 77 0.84 5.49 18.60
C VAL A 77 1.58 5.97 19.84
N SER A 78 2.57 6.84 19.63
CA SER A 78 3.39 7.41 20.69
C SER A 78 3.62 8.91 20.46
N TYR A 79 4.11 9.59 21.49
CA TYR A 79 4.47 11.01 21.42
C TYR A 79 5.96 11.20 21.67
N LYS A 80 6.70 11.77 20.70
CA LYS A 80 8.16 11.99 20.73
C LYS A 80 9.01 10.73 21.00
N ARG A 81 8.45 9.52 20.83
CA ARG A 81 9.14 8.24 21.08
C ARG A 81 9.20 7.41 19.79
N SER A 82 10.14 7.76 18.90
CA SER A 82 10.32 7.14 17.58
C SER A 82 11.05 5.80 17.61
N ASP A 83 11.68 5.47 18.73
CA ASP A 83 12.60 4.35 18.82
C ASP A 83 11.90 3.00 18.68
N ILE A 84 12.50 2.13 17.88
CA ILE A 84 12.21 0.69 17.82
C ILE A 84 13.50 -0.03 18.21
N ILE A 85 13.43 -0.84 19.25
CA ILE A 85 14.55 -1.68 19.69
C ILE A 85 14.20 -3.11 19.29
N GLN A 86 15.06 -3.79 18.53
CA GLN A 86 14.83 -5.22 18.27
C GLN A 86 15.16 -6.06 19.50
N ASN A 87 14.47 -7.20 19.67
CA ASN A 87 14.69 -8.09 20.82
C ASN A 87 16.11 -8.65 20.92
N ASN A 88 16.92 -8.57 19.86
CA ASN A 88 18.35 -8.92 19.87
C ASN A 88 19.28 -7.79 20.38
N GLY A 89 18.72 -6.64 20.78
CA GLY A 89 19.48 -5.48 21.29
C GLY A 89 19.92 -4.49 20.23
N ASP A 90 19.74 -4.80 18.94
CA ASP A 90 20.07 -3.88 17.85
C ASP A 90 18.99 -2.80 17.71
N LYS A 91 19.40 -1.53 17.73
CA LYS A 91 18.49 -0.41 17.43
C LYS A 91 18.20 -0.39 15.94
N TYR A 92 17.03 -0.88 15.54
CA TYR A 92 16.57 -0.78 14.16
C TYR A 92 15.96 0.61 13.93
N LEU A 93 16.63 1.40 13.08
CA LEU A 93 16.13 2.67 12.52
C LEU A 93 15.67 3.71 13.55
N SER A 94 16.57 4.17 14.42
CA SER A 94 16.50 5.56 14.87
C SER A 94 17.10 6.47 13.80
N ARG A 95 16.40 6.65 12.67
CA ARG A 95 16.52 7.95 12.00
C ARG A 95 15.82 8.90 12.96
N ASN A 96 16.58 9.43 13.91
CA ASN A 96 16.17 10.39 14.91
C ASN A 96 15.46 11.53 14.19
N ILE A 97 14.14 11.43 14.01
CA ILE A 97 13.31 12.59 13.74
C ILE A 97 13.13 13.22 15.11
N ASN A 98 14.19 13.88 15.59
CA ASN A 98 14.35 14.45 16.93
C ASN A 98 13.27 15.48 17.33
N ASN A 99 12.23 15.66 16.51
CA ASN A 99 11.16 16.63 16.65
C ASN A 99 9.77 16.10 16.22
N ALA A 100 9.57 14.79 16.04
CA ALA A 100 8.24 14.25 15.73
C ALA A 100 7.29 14.41 16.95
N GLY A 101 6.11 15.01 16.74
CA GLY A 101 5.06 15.10 17.76
C GLY A 101 4.42 13.74 17.94
N LEU A 102 3.42 13.44 17.11
CA LEU A 102 2.78 12.13 17.03
C LEU A 102 3.57 11.18 16.14
N ILE A 103 3.72 9.95 16.61
CA ILE A 103 4.35 8.86 15.85
C ILE A 103 3.38 7.69 15.81
N ILE A 104 2.81 7.47 14.65
CA ILE A 104 1.78 6.50 14.35
C ILE A 104 2.42 5.38 13.55
N ARG A 105 2.11 4.13 13.88
CA ARG A 105 2.55 2.97 13.10
C ARG A 105 1.40 2.01 12.88
N ASN A 106 1.39 1.41 11.70
CA ASN A 106 0.38 0.49 11.27
C ASN A 106 1.05 -0.70 10.61
N VAL A 107 0.85 -1.89 11.16
CA VAL A 107 1.26 -3.14 10.53
C VAL A 107 0.01 -3.72 9.86
N ASN A 108 0.06 -3.85 8.54
CA ASN A 108 -1.07 -4.34 7.76
C ASN A 108 -0.61 -4.89 6.40
N THR A 109 -1.51 -5.58 5.71
CA THR A 109 -1.27 -6.10 4.35
C THR A 109 -1.54 -5.05 3.26
N GLU A 110 -2.32 -4.00 3.56
CA GLU A 110 -2.77 -3.03 2.56
C GLU A 110 -2.95 -1.65 3.21
N VAL A 111 -2.65 -0.58 2.47
CA VAL A 111 -2.92 0.81 2.86
C VAL A 111 -4.42 1.06 2.70
N ASN A 112 -5.10 1.20 3.83
CA ASN A 112 -6.49 1.64 3.91
C ASN A 112 -6.53 3.12 4.30
N PHE A 113 -6.88 4.00 3.34
CA PHE A 113 -6.90 5.44 3.57
C PHE A 113 -7.85 5.85 4.69
N GLU A 114 -9.08 5.33 4.71
CA GLU A 114 -10.07 5.69 5.72
C GLU A 114 -9.62 5.28 7.13
N GLU A 115 -9.17 4.04 7.28
CA GLU A 115 -8.70 3.52 8.58
C GLU A 115 -7.51 4.34 9.10
N LEU A 116 -6.54 4.63 8.24
CA LEU A 116 -5.33 5.36 8.63
C LEU A 116 -5.62 6.83 8.92
N LEU A 117 -6.48 7.49 8.13
CA LEU A 117 -6.89 8.87 8.38
C LEU A 117 -7.69 8.99 9.68
N LYS A 118 -8.63 8.07 9.94
CA LYS A 118 -9.34 7.99 11.24
C LYS A 118 -8.36 7.82 12.38
N PHE A 119 -7.37 6.93 12.24
CA PHE A 119 -6.38 6.72 13.28
C PHE A 119 -5.53 7.99 13.54
N VAL A 120 -5.18 8.73 12.49
CA VAL A 120 -4.48 10.01 12.60
C VAL A 120 -5.33 11.08 13.27
N GLU A 121 -6.59 11.27 12.85
CA GLU A 121 -7.50 12.26 13.44
C GLU A 121 -7.75 11.97 14.93
N ALA A 122 -8.00 10.71 15.30
CA ALA A 122 -8.11 10.30 16.69
C ALA A 122 -6.81 10.58 17.47
N SER A 123 -5.65 10.30 16.88
CA SER A 123 -4.36 10.56 17.52
C SER A 123 -4.11 12.05 17.77
N ILE A 124 -4.53 12.92 16.86
CA ILE A 124 -4.48 14.38 17.02
C ILE A 124 -5.39 14.82 18.16
N ASN A 125 -6.65 14.38 18.16
CA ASN A 125 -7.63 14.75 19.19
C ASN A 125 -7.25 14.28 20.59
N TYR A 126 -6.52 13.16 20.69
CA TYR A 126 -6.10 12.54 21.96
C TYR A 126 -4.59 12.66 22.24
N GLU A 127 -3.89 13.61 21.62
CA GLU A 127 -2.44 13.78 21.76
C GLU A 127 -1.98 13.87 23.24
N ALA A 128 -2.69 14.66 24.06
CA ALA A 128 -2.36 14.84 25.48
C ALA A 128 -2.50 13.53 26.27
N TYR A 129 -3.52 12.72 25.93
CA TYR A 129 -3.75 11.41 26.53
C TYR A 129 -2.62 10.44 26.15
N ILE A 130 -2.28 10.36 24.86
CA ILE A 130 -1.21 9.51 24.33
C ILE A 130 0.13 9.88 24.99
N LYS A 131 0.43 11.17 25.09
CA LYS A 131 1.66 11.68 25.72
C LYS A 131 1.82 11.19 27.16
N THR A 132 0.72 11.12 27.91
CA THR A 132 0.71 10.76 29.34
C THR A 132 0.66 9.25 29.57
N ASN A 133 -0.03 8.51 28.71
CA ASN A 133 -0.36 7.10 28.95
C ASN A 133 0.48 6.13 28.12
N GLN A 134 1.37 6.61 27.24
CA GLN A 134 2.24 5.72 26.49
C GLN A 134 3.17 4.92 27.41
N ILE A 135 3.25 3.61 27.20
CA ILE A 135 4.16 2.69 27.87
C ILE A 135 4.97 1.92 26.84
N GLN A 136 6.02 1.25 27.33
CA GLN A 136 6.86 0.39 26.50
C GLN A 136 6.23 -1.00 26.38
N TYR A 137 6.03 -1.45 25.14
CA TYR A 137 5.48 -2.75 24.78
C TYR A 137 6.54 -3.62 24.12
N LYS A 138 6.47 -4.92 24.40
CA LYS A 138 7.12 -5.94 23.56
C LYS A 138 6.09 -6.42 22.55
N TYR A 139 6.36 -6.19 21.28
CA TYR A 139 5.58 -6.66 20.15
C TYR A 139 6.28 -7.85 19.50
N ASP A 140 5.51 -8.90 19.23
CA ASP A 140 5.96 -10.10 18.54
C ASP A 140 4.99 -10.44 17.41
N GLY A 141 5.26 -9.87 16.23
CA GLY A 141 4.52 -10.09 14.99
C GLY A 141 5.17 -11.15 14.10
N GLY A 142 5.85 -12.15 14.68
CA GLY A 142 6.55 -13.22 13.95
C GLY A 142 7.86 -12.74 13.30
N HIS A 143 7.78 -11.93 12.25
CA HIS A 143 8.95 -11.32 11.59
C HIS A 143 9.39 -10.00 12.24
N ASN A 144 8.52 -9.42 13.07
CA ASN A 144 8.74 -8.14 13.72
C ASN A 144 8.76 -8.33 15.23
N GLN A 145 9.95 -8.37 15.81
CA GLN A 145 10.15 -8.44 17.26
C GLN A 145 10.69 -7.11 17.77
N TRP A 146 9.79 -6.29 18.33
CA TRP A 146 10.08 -4.91 18.68
C TRP A 146 9.83 -4.64 20.15
N ILE A 147 10.60 -3.72 20.69
CA ILE A 147 10.26 -2.98 21.89
C ILE A 147 9.96 -1.55 21.46
N ILE A 148 8.72 -1.12 21.71
CA ILE A 148 8.17 0.13 21.17
C ILE A 148 7.33 0.85 22.21
N TYR A 149 7.29 2.19 22.15
CA TYR A 149 6.32 2.96 22.94
C TYR A 149 4.98 3.04 22.22
N SER A 150 3.89 2.85 22.96
CA SER A 150 2.53 3.08 22.47
C SER A 150 1.57 3.29 23.65
N ILE A 151 0.32 3.66 23.40
CA ILE A 151 -0.81 3.23 24.25
C ILE A 151 -1.29 1.82 23.83
N SER A 152 -2.10 1.14 24.65
CA SER A 152 -2.57 -0.22 24.37
C SER A 152 -3.50 -0.28 23.16
N GLN A 153 -3.68 -1.48 22.57
CA GLN A 153 -4.65 -1.67 21.49
C GLN A 153 -6.07 -1.28 21.92
N ASP A 154 -6.49 -1.65 23.14
CA ASP A 154 -7.81 -1.29 23.66
C ASP A 154 -7.96 0.23 23.83
N GLN A 155 -6.90 0.92 24.26
CA GLN A 155 -6.89 2.38 24.32
C GLN A 155 -6.94 3.01 22.92
N ILE A 156 -6.28 2.41 21.92
CA ILE A 156 -6.34 2.86 20.52
C ILE A 156 -7.77 2.70 19.98
N SER A 157 -8.38 1.53 20.17
CA SER A 157 -9.77 1.28 19.79
C SER A 157 -10.70 2.30 20.45
N TYR A 158 -10.52 2.53 21.76
CA TYR A 158 -11.29 3.51 22.50
C TYR A 158 -11.20 4.92 21.90
N ILE A 159 -9.98 5.45 21.63
CA ILE A 159 -9.87 6.80 21.07
C ILE A 159 -10.43 6.89 19.65
N ILE A 160 -10.34 5.82 18.85
CA ILE A 160 -10.93 5.77 17.50
C ILE A 160 -12.47 5.78 17.61
N GLU A 161 -13.05 4.92 18.45
CA GLU A 161 -14.51 4.82 18.62
C GLU A 161 -15.14 6.08 19.21
N ASN A 162 -14.38 6.85 19.99
CA ASN A 162 -14.86 8.08 20.65
C ASN A 162 -14.50 9.38 19.89
N THR A 163 -13.98 9.27 18.66
CA THR A 163 -13.68 10.44 17.82
C THR A 163 -14.79 10.70 16.80
N ASP A 164 -15.21 11.95 16.68
CA ASP A 164 -16.02 12.41 15.54
C ASP A 164 -15.12 12.71 14.33
N PHE A 165 -15.29 11.95 13.24
CA PHE A 165 -14.39 11.91 12.08
C PHE A 165 -14.76 12.90 10.96
N LYS A 166 -15.28 14.08 11.31
CA LYS A 166 -15.73 15.05 10.30
C LYS A 166 -14.62 15.51 9.35
N HIS A 167 -13.37 15.65 9.82
CA HIS A 167 -12.28 16.09 8.96
C HIS A 167 -11.81 14.94 8.06
N THR A 168 -11.71 13.72 8.59
CA THR A 168 -11.44 12.53 7.77
C THR A 168 -12.46 12.36 6.66
N LEU A 169 -13.76 12.48 6.96
CA LEU A 169 -14.82 12.39 5.95
C LEU A 169 -14.71 13.50 4.91
N SER A 170 -14.37 14.73 5.33
CA SER A 170 -14.10 15.83 4.40
C SER A 170 -12.93 15.52 3.47
N ILE A 171 -11.82 14.99 4.01
CA ILE A 171 -10.63 14.63 3.23
C ILE A 171 -10.95 13.51 2.25
N LEU A 172 -11.64 12.46 2.67
CA LEU A 172 -12.03 11.35 1.80
C LEU A 172 -12.93 11.80 0.63
N SER A 173 -13.69 12.89 0.80
CA SER A 173 -14.52 13.46 -0.27
C SER A 173 -13.74 14.29 -1.31
N CYS A 174 -12.48 14.63 -1.05
CA CYS A 174 -11.62 15.33 -1.99
C CYS A 174 -11.00 14.38 -3.02
N LYS A 175 -10.62 14.92 -4.19
CA LYS A 175 -9.89 14.16 -5.21
C LYS A 175 -8.39 14.17 -4.92
N TYR A 176 -7.81 13.00 -4.68
CA TYR A 176 -6.36 12.83 -4.53
C TYR A 176 -5.79 12.04 -5.71
N TYR A 177 -5.01 12.71 -6.56
CA TYR A 177 -4.41 12.09 -7.73
C TYR A 177 -3.15 11.31 -7.36
N ARG A 178 -2.89 10.19 -8.04
CA ARG A 178 -1.61 9.49 -7.94
C ARG A 178 -0.46 10.37 -8.43
N GLY A 179 0.61 10.45 -7.65
CA GLY A 179 1.86 11.09 -8.03
C GLY A 179 2.56 10.37 -9.19
N ASN A 180 2.33 10.81 -10.43
CA ASN A 180 3.26 10.72 -11.58
C ASN A 180 2.65 11.22 -12.90
N ASN A 181 3.50 11.79 -13.74
CA ASN A 181 3.18 12.58 -14.95
C ASN A 181 2.92 11.77 -16.23
N GLY A 182 2.34 10.57 -16.12
CA GLY A 182 1.85 9.86 -17.31
C GLY A 182 0.76 10.68 -18.02
N ARG A 183 0.94 10.97 -19.31
CA ARG A 183 0.07 11.91 -20.04
C ARG A 183 -1.31 11.35 -20.40
N LYS A 184 -1.48 10.03 -20.51
CA LYS A 184 -2.67 9.43 -21.16
C LYS A 184 -3.73 8.90 -20.20
N SER A 185 -3.33 8.24 -19.10
CA SER A 185 -4.28 7.86 -18.06
C SER A 185 -3.73 8.17 -16.68
N LYS A 186 -4.64 8.57 -15.80
CA LYS A 186 -4.38 8.85 -14.40
C LYS A 186 -5.49 8.19 -13.60
N TYR A 187 -5.31 8.13 -12.29
CA TYR A 187 -6.44 7.90 -11.41
C TYR A 187 -6.36 8.83 -10.21
N PHE A 188 -7.51 9.08 -9.62
CA PHE A 188 -7.62 9.72 -8.33
C PHE A 188 -8.45 8.86 -7.38
N TYR A 189 -8.19 9.00 -6.08
CA TYR A 189 -9.01 8.44 -5.03
C TYR A 189 -10.00 9.49 -4.52
N GLN A 190 -11.26 9.09 -4.35
CA GLN A 190 -12.34 9.91 -3.81
C GLN A 190 -13.46 9.00 -3.30
N ASP A 191 -14.03 9.30 -2.14
CA ASP A 191 -15.20 8.61 -1.55
C ASP A 191 -15.03 7.09 -1.46
N GLY A 192 -13.83 6.61 -1.10
CA GLY A 192 -13.58 5.17 -1.02
C GLY A 192 -13.28 4.49 -2.37
N ILE A 193 -13.24 5.25 -3.46
CA ILE A 193 -13.21 4.72 -4.84
C ILE A 193 -11.98 5.26 -5.59
N TYR A 194 -11.27 4.35 -6.25
CA TYR A 194 -10.29 4.66 -7.28
C TYR A 194 -11.04 4.92 -8.60
N ASN A 195 -10.89 6.14 -9.13
CA ASN A 195 -11.49 6.60 -10.37
C ASN A 195 -10.39 6.74 -11.42
N PHE A 196 -10.37 5.84 -12.40
CA PHE A 196 -9.43 5.89 -13.52
C PHE A 196 -10.01 6.76 -14.61
N ILE A 197 -9.17 7.67 -15.12
CA ILE A 197 -9.55 8.64 -16.12
C ILE A 197 -8.68 8.55 -17.38
N THR A 198 -9.32 8.85 -18.51
CA THR A 198 -8.69 9.19 -19.79
C THR A 198 -9.00 10.66 -20.11
N TYR A 199 -8.25 11.22 -21.07
CA TYR A 199 -8.54 12.54 -21.62
C TYR A 199 -9.05 12.38 -23.05
N GLU A 200 -10.32 12.68 -23.28
CA GLU A 200 -10.92 12.72 -24.62
C GLU A 200 -11.35 14.16 -24.93
N ASN A 201 -10.87 14.72 -26.05
CA ASN A 201 -11.15 16.10 -26.45
C ASN A 201 -10.84 17.17 -25.38
N GLY A 202 -9.88 16.88 -24.50
CA GLY A 202 -9.49 17.78 -23.40
C GLY A 202 -10.33 17.68 -22.13
N PHE A 203 -11.31 16.77 -22.09
CA PHE A 203 -12.15 16.52 -20.92
C PHE A 203 -11.75 15.23 -20.21
N GLU A 204 -11.83 15.23 -18.88
CA GLU A 204 -11.64 14.01 -18.08
C GLU A 204 -12.89 13.12 -18.21
N GLU A 205 -12.68 11.89 -18.65
CA GLU A 205 -13.70 10.85 -18.66
C GLU A 205 -13.32 9.73 -17.69
N ILE A 206 -14.24 9.33 -16.81
CA ILE A 206 -14.03 8.19 -15.91
C ILE A 206 -14.31 6.91 -16.69
N VAL A 207 -13.27 6.10 -16.91
CA VAL A 207 -13.36 4.85 -17.65
C VAL A 207 -13.51 3.63 -16.75
N LEU A 208 -13.06 3.70 -15.50
CA LEU A 208 -13.21 2.62 -14.52
C LEU A 208 -13.35 3.19 -13.10
N LYS A 209 -14.26 2.60 -12.32
CA LYS A 209 -14.39 2.79 -10.88
C LYS A 209 -14.17 1.47 -10.16
N THR A 210 -13.34 1.48 -9.13
CA THR A 210 -13.08 0.31 -8.29
C THR A 210 -12.80 0.72 -6.85
N ASN A 211 -13.23 -0.10 -5.89
CA ASN A 211 -12.90 0.09 -4.48
C ASN A 211 -11.56 -0.58 -4.09
N ASN A 212 -10.96 -1.37 -4.98
CA ASN A 212 -9.67 -2.01 -4.76
C ASN A 212 -8.70 -1.73 -5.92
N LEU A 213 -7.43 -1.58 -5.57
CA LEU A 213 -6.34 -1.40 -6.51
C LEU A 213 -5.11 -2.14 -6.01
N TYR A 214 -4.83 -3.29 -6.60
CA TYR A 214 -3.66 -4.09 -6.29
C TYR A 214 -2.41 -3.53 -6.98
N GLN A 215 -2.50 -3.24 -8.28
CA GLN A 215 -1.39 -2.71 -9.08
C GLN A 215 -1.89 -1.78 -10.17
N TYR A 216 -1.16 -0.68 -10.39
CA TYR A 216 -1.36 0.18 -11.56
C TYR A 216 -0.04 0.41 -12.28
N LYS A 217 -0.06 0.31 -13.61
CA LYS A 217 1.07 0.68 -14.47
C LYS A 217 0.59 1.44 -15.68
N ALA A 218 1.09 2.67 -15.84
CA ALA A 218 0.94 3.43 -17.06
C ALA A 218 2.06 3.08 -18.03
N LEU A 219 1.70 2.75 -19.27
CA LEU A 219 2.60 2.47 -20.38
C LEU A 219 2.40 3.53 -21.46
N GLU A 220 3.20 3.48 -22.53
CA GLU A 220 3.20 4.53 -23.57
C GLU A 220 1.84 4.68 -24.26
N ASN A 221 1.16 3.56 -24.52
CA ASN A 221 -0.07 3.52 -25.33
C ASN A 221 -1.31 3.04 -24.57
N HIS A 222 -1.13 2.52 -23.37
CA HIS A 222 -2.21 1.98 -22.56
C HIS A 222 -1.81 1.96 -21.09
N SER A 223 -2.75 1.61 -20.24
CA SER A 223 -2.49 1.40 -18.82
C SER A 223 -3.15 0.15 -18.32
N ILE A 224 -2.56 -0.40 -17.28
CA ILE A 224 -2.94 -1.69 -16.74
C ILE A 224 -3.35 -1.50 -15.31
N ILE A 225 -4.52 -2.03 -15.01
CA ILE A 225 -5.17 -1.90 -13.72
C ILE A 225 -5.44 -3.31 -13.24
N VAL A 226 -4.82 -3.66 -12.13
CA VAL A 226 -5.07 -4.91 -11.42
C VAL A 226 -5.88 -4.53 -10.20
N GLU A 227 -7.18 -4.80 -10.23
CA GLU A 227 -8.08 -4.54 -9.09
C GLU A 227 -7.83 -5.56 -7.99
N LYS A 228 -7.66 -6.82 -8.39
CA LYS A 228 -7.24 -7.96 -7.57
C LYS A 228 -6.48 -8.94 -8.47
N PRO A 229 -5.71 -9.92 -7.94
CA PRO A 229 -4.83 -10.77 -8.74
C PRO A 229 -5.47 -11.40 -10.00
N CYS A 230 -6.78 -11.63 -9.99
CA CYS A 230 -7.51 -12.23 -11.09
C CYS A 230 -8.45 -11.30 -11.88
N LYS A 231 -8.46 -10.01 -11.56
CA LYS A 231 -9.32 -9.02 -12.21
C LYS A 231 -8.46 -7.89 -12.77
N ILE A 232 -8.25 -7.93 -14.08
CA ILE A 232 -7.26 -7.11 -14.79
C ILE A 232 -7.92 -6.40 -15.95
N TYR A 233 -7.68 -5.10 -16.03
CA TYR A 233 -8.14 -4.24 -17.11
C TYR A 233 -6.94 -3.66 -17.87
N ILE A 234 -7.12 -3.48 -19.18
CA ILE A 234 -6.33 -2.54 -19.97
C ILE A 234 -7.20 -1.33 -20.31
N VAL A 235 -6.65 -0.14 -20.13
CA VAL A 235 -7.22 1.12 -20.60
C VAL A 235 -6.40 1.62 -21.78
N TYR A 236 -7.03 1.74 -22.94
CA TYR A 236 -6.49 2.44 -24.12
C TYR A 236 -7.03 3.86 -24.21
N SER A 237 -6.50 4.64 -25.15
CA SER A 237 -7.08 5.95 -25.49
C SER A 237 -8.49 5.87 -26.09
N ASN A 238 -8.88 4.71 -26.63
CA ASN A 238 -10.19 4.48 -27.27
C ASN A 238 -11.16 3.66 -26.41
N GLY A 239 -10.84 3.38 -25.14
CA GLY A 239 -11.76 2.71 -24.22
C GLY A 239 -11.12 1.76 -23.20
N LEU A 240 -11.99 1.21 -22.34
CA LEU A 240 -11.67 0.18 -21.34
C LEU A 240 -11.88 -1.22 -21.93
N HIS A 241 -10.89 -2.10 -21.74
CA HIS A 241 -10.99 -3.52 -22.08
C HIS A 241 -10.74 -4.37 -20.83
N LEU A 242 -11.72 -5.21 -20.47
CA LEU A 242 -11.55 -6.22 -19.43
C LEU A 242 -10.81 -7.42 -20.02
N LEU A 243 -9.65 -7.75 -19.46
CA LEU A 243 -8.83 -8.85 -19.97
C LEU A 243 -9.13 -10.17 -19.30
N LYS A 244 -9.25 -10.14 -17.98
CA LYS A 244 -9.41 -11.34 -17.16
C LYS A 244 -10.35 -11.02 -16.01
N ASP A 245 -11.37 -11.85 -15.87
CA ASP A 245 -12.26 -11.92 -14.73
C ASP A 245 -12.53 -13.39 -14.45
N SER A 246 -11.61 -14.03 -13.72
CA SER A 246 -11.79 -15.43 -13.33
C SER A 246 -12.43 -15.51 -11.95
N VAL A 247 -13.42 -16.39 -11.78
CA VAL A 247 -14.28 -16.47 -10.59
C VAL A 247 -13.54 -16.99 -9.34
N ASN A 248 -12.37 -17.65 -9.48
CA ASN A 248 -11.71 -18.32 -8.36
C ASN A 248 -10.30 -17.79 -8.11
N CYS A 249 -10.16 -16.91 -7.12
CA CYS A 249 -8.90 -16.22 -6.79
C CYS A 249 -8.62 -16.23 -5.29
N ASP A 250 -9.28 -17.11 -4.55
CA ASP A 250 -9.23 -17.12 -3.10
C ASP A 250 -7.82 -17.40 -2.60
N GLY A 251 -7.10 -16.32 -2.30
CA GLY A 251 -5.94 -16.29 -1.41
C GLY A 251 -4.62 -16.89 -1.90
N VAL A 252 -4.56 -17.47 -3.11
CA VAL A 252 -3.37 -18.22 -3.55
C VAL A 252 -2.43 -17.43 -4.45
N TYR A 253 -2.92 -16.45 -5.22
CA TYR A 253 -2.13 -15.76 -6.24
C TYR A 253 -1.73 -14.35 -5.83
N ARG A 254 -0.44 -14.01 -5.90
CA ARG A 254 0.08 -12.63 -5.83
C ARG A 254 0.77 -12.28 -7.13
N LEU A 255 0.41 -11.18 -7.76
CA LEU A 255 1.11 -10.73 -8.96
C LEU A 255 2.48 -10.17 -8.52
N LEU A 256 3.56 -10.84 -8.88
CA LEU A 256 4.93 -10.48 -8.50
C LEU A 256 5.55 -9.47 -9.44
N GLU A 257 5.31 -9.64 -10.74
CA GLU A 257 6.01 -8.89 -11.76
C GLU A 257 5.10 -8.65 -12.96
N PHE A 258 5.25 -7.43 -13.48
CA PHE A 258 4.63 -7.00 -14.70
C PHE A 258 5.72 -6.58 -15.70
N ARG A 259 5.93 -7.39 -16.75
CA ARG A 259 6.90 -7.09 -17.81
C ARG A 259 6.17 -6.94 -19.15
N GLU A 260 6.27 -5.75 -19.73
CA GLU A 260 5.89 -5.54 -21.13
C GLU A 260 7.02 -6.10 -21.98
N CYS A 261 6.70 -7.05 -22.86
CA CYS A 261 7.69 -7.67 -23.74
C CYS A 261 7.60 -7.12 -25.17
N SER A 262 6.41 -6.62 -25.55
CA SER A 262 6.18 -5.79 -26.73
C SER A 262 4.90 -4.98 -26.54
N SER A 263 4.58 -4.09 -27.50
CA SER A 263 3.34 -3.31 -27.51
C SER A 263 2.06 -4.14 -27.52
N GLU A 264 2.16 -5.45 -27.79
CA GLU A 264 1.04 -6.39 -27.89
C GLU A 264 1.20 -7.59 -26.96
N ILE A 265 2.24 -7.63 -26.11
CA ILE A 265 2.52 -8.78 -25.26
C ILE A 265 2.84 -8.32 -23.84
N LEU A 266 1.96 -8.70 -22.92
CA LEU A 266 2.15 -8.54 -21.49
C LEU A 266 2.46 -9.88 -20.87
N ASN A 267 3.53 -9.94 -20.07
CA ASN A 267 3.83 -11.07 -19.21
C ASN A 267 3.46 -10.73 -17.78
N LEU A 268 2.49 -11.48 -17.25
CA LEU A 268 2.11 -11.46 -15.85
C LEU A 268 2.79 -12.62 -15.15
N LYS A 269 3.52 -12.34 -14.07
CA LYS A 269 4.15 -13.36 -13.25
C LYS A 269 3.44 -13.44 -11.91
N TYR A 270 2.83 -14.58 -11.64
CA TYR A 270 2.17 -14.83 -10.37
C TYR A 270 3.05 -15.66 -9.43
N TRP A 271 2.89 -15.40 -8.14
CA TRP A 271 3.25 -16.28 -7.05
C TRP A 271 2.00 -17.04 -6.65
N SER A 272 2.01 -18.36 -6.80
CA SER A 272 0.98 -19.23 -6.20
C SER A 272 1.51 -19.86 -4.91
N ARG A 273 0.67 -19.94 -3.88
CA ARG A 273 0.90 -20.82 -2.72
C ARG A 273 0.21 -22.15 -2.94
N SER A 274 0.90 -23.11 -3.55
CA SER A 274 0.39 -24.48 -3.69
C SER A 274 0.49 -25.22 -2.35
N SER A 275 -0.59 -25.15 -1.55
CA SER A 275 -0.82 -25.89 -0.29
C SER A 275 0.04 -25.54 0.93
N ASP A 276 -0.52 -25.73 2.12
CA ASP A 276 0.09 -25.42 3.42
C ASP A 276 1.19 -26.40 3.87
N THR A 277 1.66 -27.30 3.00
CA THR A 277 2.46 -28.47 3.40
C THR A 277 3.81 -28.63 2.72
N ILE A 278 4.24 -27.73 1.82
CA ILE A 278 5.51 -27.88 1.07
C ILE A 278 6.35 -26.58 1.16
N PRO A 279 7.67 -26.66 1.37
CA PRO A 279 8.50 -25.47 1.45
C PRO A 279 8.67 -24.81 0.07
N TYR A 280 8.16 -23.58 -0.04
CA TYR A 280 8.71 -22.47 -0.85
C TYR A 280 9.19 -22.77 -2.29
N PHE A 281 8.39 -23.43 -3.13
CA PHE A 281 8.62 -23.41 -4.58
C PHE A 281 7.37 -22.87 -5.30
N PRO A 282 7.42 -21.63 -5.82
CA PRO A 282 6.26 -21.01 -6.47
C PRO A 282 6.02 -21.59 -7.86
N ASP A 283 4.76 -21.87 -8.21
CA ASP A 283 4.39 -22.05 -9.61
C ASP A 283 4.34 -20.68 -10.28
N LEU A 284 5.14 -20.53 -11.31
CA LEU A 284 5.39 -19.28 -12.00
C LEU A 284 4.48 -19.22 -13.22
N ILE A 285 3.23 -18.80 -13.01
CA ILE A 285 2.25 -18.74 -14.09
C ILE A 285 2.52 -17.50 -14.94
N LYS A 286 2.77 -17.71 -16.24
CA LYS A 286 2.93 -16.67 -17.26
C LYS A 286 1.66 -16.60 -18.11
N TYR A 287 1.01 -15.44 -18.08
CA TYR A 287 -0.05 -15.14 -19.04
C TYR A 287 0.50 -14.24 -20.12
N GLN A 288 0.22 -14.59 -21.37
CA GLN A 288 0.41 -13.73 -22.52
C GLN A 288 -0.92 -13.10 -22.89
N ILE A 289 -0.95 -11.77 -22.97
CA ILE A 289 -2.17 -11.05 -23.30
C ILE A 289 -1.94 -10.27 -24.58
N ASN A 290 -2.70 -10.62 -25.62
CA ASN A 290 -2.80 -9.83 -26.84
C ASN A 290 -3.98 -8.87 -26.70
N PRO A 291 -3.76 -7.56 -26.56
CA PRO A 291 -4.84 -6.64 -26.26
C PRO A 291 -5.89 -6.50 -27.37
N LYS A 292 -5.56 -6.89 -28.60
CA LYS A 292 -6.50 -6.91 -29.73
C LYS A 292 -7.33 -8.19 -29.80
N LEU A 293 -6.85 -9.29 -29.22
CA LEU A 293 -7.43 -10.63 -29.38
C LEU A 293 -7.91 -11.25 -28.06
N GLY A 294 -7.64 -10.62 -26.91
CA GLY A 294 -7.95 -11.15 -25.59
C GLY A 294 -6.80 -11.99 -25.00
N VAL A 295 -7.10 -12.76 -23.94
CA VAL A 295 -6.13 -13.69 -23.31
C VAL A 295 -6.03 -14.94 -24.17
N THR A 296 -4.82 -15.28 -24.63
CA THR A 296 -4.59 -16.36 -25.60
C THR A 296 -3.71 -17.49 -25.03
N ASP A 297 -4.09 -18.06 -23.88
CA ASP A 297 -3.48 -19.22 -23.21
C ASP A 297 -2.33 -18.99 -22.19
N GLU A 298 -2.18 -19.97 -21.29
CA GLU A 298 -1.05 -20.15 -20.36
C GLU A 298 0.19 -20.52 -21.18
N ALA A 299 1.14 -19.59 -21.28
CA ALA A 299 2.34 -19.80 -22.10
C ALA A 299 3.44 -20.43 -21.25
N ASP A 300 3.63 -21.75 -21.39
CA ASP A 300 4.61 -22.50 -20.59
C ASP A 300 6.06 -22.01 -20.80
N THR A 301 6.42 -21.44 -21.94
CA THR A 301 7.80 -20.99 -22.19
C THR A 301 7.89 -19.89 -23.24
N PHE A 302 7.81 -18.62 -22.81
CA PHE A 302 8.42 -17.52 -23.55
C PHE A 302 9.35 -16.70 -22.67
N ASP A 303 10.54 -16.44 -23.20
CA ASP A 303 11.57 -15.60 -22.60
C ASP A 303 11.52 -14.23 -23.28
N CYS A 304 11.34 -13.18 -22.49
CA CYS A 304 11.48 -11.82 -23.00
C CYS A 304 12.97 -11.53 -22.97
N GLY A 305 13.60 -11.69 -24.12
CA GLY A 305 15.04 -11.56 -24.31
C GLY A 305 15.69 -10.41 -23.53
#